data_AF-A0A819JMC4-F1
#
_entry.id   AF-A0A819JMC4-F1
#
_cell.length_a   1.000
_cell.length_b   1.000
_cell.length_c   1.000
_cell.angle_alpha   90.00
_cell.angle_beta   90.00
_cell.angle_gamma   90.00
#
_symmetry.space_group_name_H-M   'P 1'
#
loop_
_entity.id
_entity.type
_entity.pdbx_description
1 polymer ?
#
loop_
_entity_poly.entity_id
_entity_poly.type
_entity_poly.pdbx_seq_one_letter_code
_entity_poly.pdbx_strand_id
1 'polypeptide(L)'
;MEQIQSSKNKGEAVFWSHLGKIYKQKSLPFSKLKVGDVVLTDKENISNELYEHYMEQFKPPLLDFTNTHDMEIMKEFEEILKGLSTSTEEVEVTNTSEIRNAIRSLKPKKSAGYDNISNFIIKRLPPGYIQGLGNCFNLWLKECRMPNEWKLAKIKTLNKLKAGVPKSDQTRPISLLATHSKLYEKILLTRIRSWAESNHIIPKEQSGFRPNCLIPTRVLSIYQEVLNNMAANSPTLSIYFDYQKAYDKVWHAALIVKLSRANIPSALLKTIWFWLSMREAVVVYGELSTIFHSDIVRQTGAFSTHIFADDLNVLISAPLGKKLEPMLQFLELEGTKEKLLNLRCFYLYCDTRVHYYDQLIIPLLHRMLNLERLDLHLKVDRYKGFIDGNDLKKDIINHIPRLNQFTFNIRLFNRSSGQNNIPSNEDIQRTFKDFVNNQIISCADHFQESHYSYCLIYSHSYRLKQCDNISNNFPGGLFKYVYEVSLHDERSFEHEFFLRIAQSFPFMRKLTLNLIEAHDDYIELFLLHTKLYLQNNVRLTVHYESLRLLTDNFQRDATRINCVRMEYTCYDNVFPFPKYFKDYFLHVRMLGLR
;
A
#
# COMPACT_ATOMS: atom_id res chain seq x y z
N MET A 1 10.40 62.95 -31.32
CA MET A 1 11.10 61.82 -30.67
C MET A 1 10.87 61.83 -29.15
N GLU A 2 11.12 62.93 -28.45
CA GLU A 2 10.93 63.01 -26.98
C GLU A 2 9.49 62.78 -26.49
N GLN A 3 8.47 63.27 -27.21
CA GLN A 3 7.06 63.00 -26.84
C GLN A 3 6.67 61.51 -26.95
N ILE A 4 7.25 60.77 -27.91
CA ILE A 4 7.02 59.33 -28.12
C ILE A 4 7.77 58.52 -27.05
N GLN A 5 8.98 58.96 -26.65
CA GLN A 5 9.70 58.38 -25.51
C GLN A 5 8.93 58.61 -24.20
N SER A 6 8.37 59.81 -24.00
CA SER A 6 7.61 60.17 -22.80
C SER A 6 6.29 59.40 -22.68
N SER A 7 5.62 59.11 -23.80
CA SER A 7 4.37 58.34 -23.82
C SER A 7 4.61 56.84 -23.64
N LYS A 8 5.73 56.30 -24.16
CA LYS A 8 6.21 54.95 -23.82
C LYS A 8 6.51 54.81 -22.33
N ASN A 9 7.25 55.75 -21.74
CA ASN A 9 7.60 55.73 -20.33
C ASN A 9 6.37 55.89 -19.41
N LYS A 10 5.38 56.71 -19.81
CA LYS A 10 4.09 56.82 -19.10
C LYS A 10 3.26 55.54 -19.23
N GLY A 11 3.24 54.90 -20.40
CA GLY A 11 2.56 53.62 -20.64
C GLY A 11 3.16 52.48 -19.81
N GLU A 12 4.49 52.40 -19.73
CA GLU A 12 5.21 51.44 -18.86
C GLU A 12 4.93 51.71 -17.38
N ALA A 13 5.04 52.96 -16.92
CA ALA A 13 4.79 53.30 -15.53
C ALA A 13 3.33 53.00 -15.11
N VAL A 14 2.36 53.26 -15.99
CA VAL A 14 0.95 52.94 -15.76
C VAL A 14 0.72 51.43 -15.80
N PHE A 15 1.36 50.70 -16.71
CA PHE A 15 1.33 49.23 -16.77
C PHE A 15 1.88 48.62 -15.49
N TRP A 16 3.08 49.02 -15.04
CA TRP A 16 3.70 48.53 -13.81
C TRP A 16 2.95 48.98 -12.55
N SER A 17 2.33 50.16 -12.54
CA SER A 17 1.44 50.62 -11.46
C SER A 17 0.16 49.78 -11.36
N HIS A 18 -0.49 49.50 -12.49
CA HIS A 18 -1.64 48.60 -12.54
C HIS A 18 -1.26 47.17 -12.14
N LEU A 19 -0.13 46.68 -12.63
CA LEU A 19 0.40 45.37 -12.28
C LEU A 19 0.76 45.31 -10.78
N GLY A 20 1.35 46.36 -10.21
CA GLY A 20 1.68 46.48 -8.79
C GLY A 20 0.45 46.56 -7.88
N LYS A 21 -0.67 47.14 -8.34
CA LYS A 21 -1.96 47.09 -7.63
C LYS A 21 -2.57 45.69 -7.65
N ILE A 22 -2.37 44.92 -8.72
CA ILE A 22 -2.78 43.51 -8.86
C ILE A 22 -1.87 42.58 -8.04
N TYR A 23 -0.58 42.88 -8.02
CA TYR A 23 0.48 42.21 -7.27
C TYR A 23 0.91 43.09 -6.08
N LYS A 24 0.01 43.29 -5.10
CA LYS A 24 0.36 43.95 -3.83
C LYS A 24 1.68 43.37 -3.30
N GLN A 25 2.61 44.25 -2.90
CA GLN A 25 3.82 43.88 -2.17
C GLN A 25 3.39 43.08 -0.94
N LYS A 26 3.70 41.78 -0.92
CA LYS A 26 3.30 40.90 0.17
C LYS A 26 4.01 41.36 1.43
N SER A 27 3.23 41.62 2.48
CA SER A 27 3.76 41.74 3.84
C SER A 27 4.68 40.55 4.13
N LEU A 28 5.82 40.82 4.77
CA LEU A 28 6.69 39.76 5.24
C LEU A 28 5.90 38.78 6.14
N PRO A 29 6.22 37.48 6.12
CA PRO A 29 5.48 36.48 6.88
C PRO A 29 5.53 36.71 8.40
N PHE A 30 6.55 37.42 8.86
CA PHE A 30 6.77 37.92 10.22
C PHE A 30 7.80 39.03 10.13
N SER A 31 7.89 39.90 11.15
CA SER A 31 8.85 41.02 11.22
C SER A 31 10.06 40.74 12.12
N LYS A 32 10.01 39.69 12.94
CA LYS A 32 11.06 39.30 13.86
C LYS A 32 11.22 37.78 13.86
N LEU A 33 12.44 37.29 14.11
CA LEU A 33 12.76 35.87 14.27
C LEU A 33 13.62 35.68 15.52
N LYS A 34 13.33 34.66 16.34
CA LYS A 34 14.07 34.37 17.57
C LYS A 34 15.11 33.27 17.29
N VAL A 35 16.37 33.55 17.62
CA VAL A 35 17.52 32.62 17.50
C VAL A 35 18.22 32.56 18.85
N GLY A 36 18.08 31.44 19.57
CA GLY A 36 18.50 31.37 20.97
C GLY A 36 17.81 32.45 21.81
N ASP A 37 18.61 33.31 22.45
CA ASP A 37 18.14 34.46 23.24
C ASP A 37 18.08 35.77 22.43
N VAL A 38 18.56 35.78 21.19
CA VAL A 38 18.60 36.94 20.31
C VAL A 38 17.32 37.02 19.47
N VAL A 39 16.85 38.24 19.22
CA VAL A 39 15.74 38.50 18.30
C VAL A 39 16.25 39.28 17.10
N LEU A 40 16.28 38.61 15.95
CA LEU A 40 16.61 39.21 14.66
C LEU A 40 15.44 40.03 14.15
N THR A 41 15.72 41.25 13.70
CA THR A 41 14.75 42.17 13.07
C THR A 41 15.18 42.62 11.68
N ASP A 42 16.47 42.52 11.40
CA ASP A 42 17.03 42.83 10.09
C ASP A 42 16.70 41.72 9.08
N LYS A 43 16.38 42.12 7.84
CA LYS A 43 15.89 41.18 6.82
C LYS A 43 16.99 40.25 6.32
N GLU A 44 18.21 40.75 6.18
CA GLU A 44 19.36 39.98 5.71
C GLU A 44 19.70 38.91 6.74
N ASN A 45 19.80 39.31 8.01
CA ASN A 45 20.05 38.38 9.11
C ASN A 45 18.97 37.29 9.24
N ILE A 46 17.69 37.66 9.12
CA ILE A 46 16.59 36.68 9.11
C ILE A 46 16.69 35.74 7.90
N SER A 47 17.02 36.27 6.73
CA SER A 47 17.16 35.47 5.51
C SER A 47 18.31 34.46 5.64
N ASN A 48 19.46 34.89 6.17
CA ASN A 48 20.63 34.04 6.40
C ASN A 48 20.35 32.96 7.44
N GLU A 49 19.71 33.28 8.55
CA GLU A 49 19.30 32.29 9.56
C GLU A 49 18.35 31.24 8.96
N LEU A 50 17.35 31.66 8.18
CA LEU A 50 16.43 30.73 7.52
C LEU A 50 17.14 29.87 6.47
N TYR A 51 18.11 30.44 5.76
CA TYR A 51 18.97 29.72 4.82
C TYR A 51 19.74 28.62 5.53
N GLU A 52 20.50 28.94 6.58
CA GLU A 52 21.29 27.97 7.35
C GLU A 52 20.38 26.88 7.93
N HIS A 53 19.25 27.28 8.53
CA HIS A 53 18.30 26.33 9.11
C HIS A 53 17.73 25.36 8.08
N TYR A 54 17.31 25.85 6.92
CA TYR A 54 16.73 24.99 5.88
C TYR A 54 17.79 24.18 5.15
N MET A 55 19.00 24.72 4.94
CA MET A 55 20.11 23.96 4.38
C MET A 55 20.42 22.74 5.26
N GLU A 56 20.47 22.92 6.58
CA GLU A 56 20.67 21.81 7.51
C GLU A 56 19.47 20.84 7.53
N GLN A 57 18.25 21.38 7.58
CA GLN A 57 17.03 20.57 7.58
C GLN A 57 16.89 19.69 6.33
N PHE A 58 17.45 20.15 5.20
CA PHE A 58 17.27 19.53 3.89
C PHE A 58 18.41 18.60 3.48
N LYS A 59 19.33 18.30 4.39
CA LYS A 59 20.32 17.26 4.19
C LYS A 59 19.63 15.88 4.12
N PRO A 60 20.14 14.97 3.27
CA PRO A 60 19.68 13.60 3.26
C PRO A 60 19.92 12.93 4.63
N PRO A 61 19.17 11.87 4.96
CA PRO A 61 19.41 11.10 6.18
C PRO A 61 20.85 10.57 6.21
N LEU A 62 21.47 10.62 7.39
CA LEU A 62 22.80 10.04 7.61
C LEU A 62 22.72 8.53 7.45
N LEU A 63 23.52 7.98 6.53
CA LEU A 63 23.63 6.55 6.32
C LEU A 63 24.55 5.95 7.38
N ASP A 64 24.10 4.87 8.01
CA ASP A 64 24.95 4.07 8.87
C ASP A 64 25.60 2.94 8.06
N PHE A 65 26.84 3.15 7.63
CA PHE A 65 27.59 2.16 6.86
C PHE A 65 27.98 0.91 7.66
N THR A 66 27.68 0.86 8.97
CA THR A 66 27.79 -0.36 9.77
C THR A 66 26.50 -1.18 9.76
N ASN A 67 25.38 -0.57 9.36
CA ASN A 67 24.09 -1.23 9.23
C ASN A 67 24.03 -2.01 7.90
N THR A 68 23.80 -3.32 8.00
CA THR A 68 23.68 -4.21 6.84
C THR A 68 22.51 -3.83 5.93
N HIS A 69 21.40 -3.37 6.51
CA HIS A 69 20.23 -2.95 5.75
C HIS A 69 20.56 -1.74 4.85
N ASP A 70 21.27 -0.75 5.40
CA ASP A 70 21.55 0.47 4.67
C ASP A 70 22.46 0.21 3.46
N MET A 71 23.47 -0.64 3.66
CA MET A 71 24.38 -1.08 2.60
C MET A 71 23.66 -1.89 1.51
N GLU A 72 22.77 -2.81 1.90
CA GLU A 72 21.99 -3.60 0.94
C GLU A 72 21.10 -2.71 0.06
N ILE A 73 20.43 -1.73 0.65
CA ILE A 73 19.60 -0.77 -0.08
C ILE A 73 20.46 0.05 -1.06
N MET A 74 21.63 0.53 -0.64
CA MET A 74 22.51 1.28 -1.53
C MET A 74 23.03 0.44 -2.69
N LYS A 75 23.39 -0.83 -2.44
CA LYS A 75 23.83 -1.75 -3.49
C LYS A 75 22.71 -2.01 -4.51
N GLU A 76 21.51 -2.34 -4.05
CA GLU A 76 20.36 -2.56 -4.93
C GLU A 76 20.00 -1.29 -5.71
N PHE A 77 20.09 -0.12 -5.08
CA PHE A 77 19.89 1.16 -5.74
C PHE A 77 20.86 1.38 -6.90
N GLU A 78 22.16 1.10 -6.70
CA GLU A 78 23.17 1.21 -7.78
C GLU A 78 22.90 0.24 -8.93
N GLU A 79 22.48 -0.98 -8.64
CA GLU A 79 22.10 -1.98 -9.64
C GLU A 79 20.87 -1.52 -10.44
N ILE A 80 19.85 -0.98 -9.77
CA ILE A 80 18.67 -0.40 -10.41
C ILE A 80 19.06 0.75 -11.35
N LEU A 81 19.90 1.70 -10.89
CA LEU A 81 20.31 2.82 -11.73
C LEU A 81 21.05 2.37 -13.00
N LYS A 82 21.88 1.33 -12.90
CA LYS A 82 22.53 0.72 -14.07
C LYS A 82 21.48 0.14 -15.03
N GLY A 83 20.50 -0.60 -14.53
CA GLY A 83 19.40 -1.14 -15.35
C GLY A 83 18.52 -0.07 -16.00
N LEU A 84 18.26 1.06 -15.34
CA LEU A 84 17.49 2.17 -15.90
C LEU A 84 18.18 2.88 -17.07
N SER A 85 19.51 2.76 -17.18
CA SER A 85 20.27 3.34 -18.28
C SER A 85 20.04 2.61 -19.61
N THR A 86 19.74 1.30 -19.55
CA THR A 86 19.55 0.43 -20.72
C THR A 86 18.08 0.17 -21.08
N SER A 87 17.13 0.57 -20.22
CA SER A 87 15.71 0.39 -20.50
C SER A 87 15.23 1.17 -21.73
N THR A 88 14.40 0.50 -22.54
CA THR A 88 13.72 1.04 -23.73
C THR A 88 12.23 1.32 -23.49
N GLU A 89 11.73 1.13 -22.27
CA GLU A 89 10.33 1.45 -21.96
C GLU A 89 10.08 2.96 -22.12
N GLU A 90 8.89 3.29 -22.62
CA GLU A 90 8.47 4.68 -22.83
C GLU A 90 7.28 5.04 -21.93
N VAL A 91 7.22 6.29 -21.49
CA VAL A 91 6.06 6.82 -20.77
C VAL A 91 4.96 7.20 -21.76
N GLU A 92 3.71 6.86 -21.44
CA GLU A 92 2.55 7.26 -22.25
C GLU A 92 2.55 8.77 -22.53
N VAL A 93 2.47 9.13 -23.81
CA VAL A 93 2.43 10.52 -24.29
C VAL A 93 1.22 11.28 -23.76
N THR A 94 1.31 12.60 -23.75
CA THR A 94 0.20 13.51 -23.46
C THR A 94 -0.36 14.12 -24.75
N ASN A 95 -1.54 14.74 -24.64
CA ASN A 95 -2.21 15.41 -25.73
C ASN A 95 -2.70 16.82 -25.31
N THR A 96 -2.99 17.66 -26.30
CA THR A 96 -3.41 19.05 -26.07
C THR A 96 -4.67 19.16 -25.20
N SER A 97 -5.59 18.20 -25.27
CA SER A 97 -6.81 18.19 -24.46
C SER A 97 -6.52 17.95 -22.99
N GLU A 98 -5.65 17.00 -22.68
CA GLU A 98 -5.18 16.73 -21.33
C GLU A 98 -4.48 17.97 -20.72
N ILE A 99 -3.56 18.57 -21.46
CA ILE A 99 -2.84 19.78 -21.02
C ILE A 99 -3.82 20.92 -20.78
N ARG A 100 -4.77 21.13 -21.68
CA ARG A 100 -5.81 22.16 -21.52
C ARG A 100 -6.65 21.93 -20.26
N ASN A 101 -7.01 20.68 -19.97
CA ASN A 101 -7.74 20.31 -18.75
C ASN A 101 -6.89 20.55 -17.49
N ALA A 102 -5.61 20.18 -17.53
CA ALA A 102 -4.66 20.49 -16.46
C ALA A 102 -4.57 22.00 -16.20
N ILE A 103 -4.42 22.82 -17.26
CA ILE A 103 -4.40 24.29 -17.16
C ILE A 103 -5.72 24.83 -16.58
N ARG A 104 -6.88 24.35 -17.05
CA ARG A 104 -8.19 24.78 -16.55
C ARG A 104 -8.34 24.55 -15.05
N SER A 105 -7.82 23.43 -14.54
CA SER A 105 -7.88 23.08 -13.12
C SER A 105 -6.99 23.94 -12.21
N LEU A 106 -6.05 24.72 -12.75
CA LEU A 106 -5.14 25.54 -11.94
C LEU A 106 -5.89 26.65 -11.19
N LYS A 107 -5.60 26.87 -9.91
CA LYS A 107 -6.14 28.03 -9.19
C LYS A 107 -5.41 29.31 -9.63
N PRO A 108 -6.09 30.36 -10.13
CA PRO A 108 -5.42 31.49 -10.79
C PRO A 108 -4.56 32.35 -9.85
N LYS A 109 -4.96 32.52 -8.59
CA LYS A 109 -4.30 33.38 -7.59
C LYS A 109 -3.20 32.67 -6.79
N LYS A 110 -2.50 31.70 -7.38
CA LYS A 110 -1.38 31.00 -6.74
C LYS A 110 -0.06 31.71 -7.03
N SER A 111 0.85 31.68 -6.06
CA SER A 111 2.20 32.26 -6.20
C SER A 111 2.97 31.56 -7.32
N ALA A 112 3.71 32.36 -8.10
CA ALA A 112 4.65 31.87 -9.11
C ALA A 112 5.91 31.27 -8.48
N GLY A 113 6.64 30.48 -9.27
CA GLY A 113 7.94 29.92 -8.89
C GLY A 113 9.07 30.94 -9.00
N TYR A 114 10.30 30.44 -9.16
CA TYR A 114 11.48 31.27 -9.39
C TYR A 114 11.40 32.05 -10.73
N ASP A 115 10.80 31.43 -11.75
CA ASP A 115 10.54 31.99 -13.09
C ASP A 115 9.57 33.19 -13.10
N ASN A 116 8.89 33.46 -11.98
CA ASN A 116 7.84 34.47 -11.84
C ASN A 116 6.64 34.31 -12.82
N ILE A 117 6.48 33.14 -13.45
CA ILE A 117 5.34 32.84 -14.32
C ILE A 117 4.19 32.31 -13.46
N SER A 118 3.07 33.04 -13.41
CA SER A 118 1.91 32.68 -12.58
C SER A 118 0.87 31.84 -13.33
N ASN A 119 0.02 31.15 -12.57
CA ASN A 119 -1.14 30.42 -13.12
C ASN A 119 -2.08 31.33 -13.92
N PHE A 120 -2.15 32.62 -13.56
CA PHE A 120 -2.95 33.61 -14.27
C PHE A 120 -2.47 33.83 -15.72
N ILE A 121 -1.15 33.83 -15.93
CA ILE A 121 -0.53 33.98 -17.25
C ILE A 121 -0.80 32.72 -18.07
N ILE A 122 -0.49 31.54 -17.52
CA ILE A 122 -0.64 30.28 -18.24
C ILE A 122 -2.08 30.04 -18.71
N LYS A 123 -3.07 30.42 -17.91
CA LYS A 123 -4.49 30.30 -18.27
C LYS A 123 -4.94 31.15 -19.47
N ARG A 124 -4.14 32.14 -19.87
CA ARG A 124 -4.44 33.06 -20.99
C ARG A 124 -3.59 32.81 -22.22
N LEU A 125 -2.73 31.80 -22.20
CA LEU A 125 -1.87 31.49 -23.34
C LEU A 125 -2.72 31.01 -24.52
N PRO A 126 -2.37 31.40 -25.75
CA PRO A 126 -3.14 31.04 -26.94
C PRO A 126 -3.07 29.52 -27.21
N PRO A 127 -4.07 28.95 -27.92
CA PRO A 127 -4.09 27.52 -28.22
C PRO A 127 -2.82 26.99 -28.89
N GLY A 128 -2.19 27.79 -29.78
CA GLY A 128 -0.93 27.42 -30.44
C GLY A 128 0.23 27.23 -29.45
N TYR A 129 0.28 28.02 -28.37
CA TYR A 129 1.27 27.83 -27.31
C TYR A 129 1.03 26.52 -26.57
N ILE A 130 -0.23 26.19 -26.26
CA ILE A 130 -0.58 24.93 -25.58
C ILE A 130 -0.19 23.72 -26.44
N GLN A 131 -0.37 23.82 -27.75
CA GLN A 131 0.08 22.80 -28.69
C GLN A 131 1.60 22.63 -28.66
N GLY A 132 2.36 23.72 -28.74
CA GLY A 132 3.82 23.69 -28.65
C GLY A 132 4.31 23.12 -27.31
N LEU A 133 3.67 23.51 -26.20
CA LEU A 133 3.95 22.96 -24.88
C LEU A 133 3.72 21.45 -24.82
N GLY A 134 2.68 20.94 -25.49
CA GLY A 134 2.43 19.51 -25.60
C GLY A 134 3.52 18.75 -26.35
N ASN A 135 4.05 19.33 -27.43
CA ASN A 135 5.19 18.74 -28.14
C ASN A 135 6.42 18.66 -27.24
N CYS A 136 6.72 19.73 -26.48
CA CYS A 136 7.81 19.73 -25.51
C CYS A 136 7.60 18.69 -24.41
N PHE A 137 6.39 18.59 -23.85
CA PHE A 137 6.07 17.62 -22.81
C PHE A 137 6.25 16.19 -23.31
N ASN A 138 5.82 15.88 -24.54
CA ASN A 138 6.00 14.56 -25.14
C ASN A 138 7.48 14.23 -25.38
N LEU A 139 8.28 15.20 -25.82
CA LEU A 139 9.73 15.02 -25.93
C LEU A 139 10.35 14.67 -24.57
N TRP A 140 10.00 15.42 -23.52
CA TRP A 140 10.50 15.21 -22.17
C TRP A 140 10.02 13.89 -21.54
N LEU A 141 8.77 13.48 -21.79
CA LEU A 141 8.26 12.15 -21.39
C LEU A 141 9.05 11.03 -22.06
N LYS A 142 9.30 11.14 -23.37
CA LYS A 142 10.08 10.15 -24.13
C LYS A 142 11.51 10.03 -23.60
N GLU A 143 12.13 11.16 -23.31
CA GLU A 143 13.50 11.22 -22.79
C GLU A 143 13.60 10.96 -21.28
N CYS A 144 12.47 10.73 -20.59
CA CYS A 144 12.38 10.55 -19.14
C CYS A 144 13.09 11.67 -18.35
N ARG A 145 13.03 12.91 -18.84
CA ARG A 145 13.74 14.07 -18.28
C ARG A 145 12.85 15.30 -18.19
N MET A 146 13.35 16.35 -17.56
CA MET A 146 12.73 17.68 -17.56
C MET A 146 13.79 18.77 -17.54
N PRO A 147 13.45 20.03 -17.86
CA PRO A 147 14.37 21.16 -17.73
C PRO A 147 14.97 21.27 -16.33
N ASN A 148 16.28 21.48 -16.22
CA ASN A 148 16.96 21.59 -14.92
C ASN A 148 16.54 22.86 -14.17
N GLU A 149 16.16 23.92 -14.89
CA GLU A 149 15.65 25.17 -14.33
C GLU A 149 14.36 24.95 -13.51
N TRP A 150 13.60 23.90 -13.82
CA TRP A 150 12.41 23.52 -13.06
C TRP A 150 12.72 22.87 -11.72
N LYS A 151 13.97 22.42 -11.52
CA LYS A 151 14.43 21.84 -10.26
C LYS A 151 14.76 22.90 -9.21
N LEU A 152 14.89 24.18 -9.58
CA LEU A 152 15.09 25.27 -8.62
C LEU A 152 13.80 25.65 -7.88
N ALA A 153 13.80 25.56 -6.55
CA ALA A 153 12.68 26.02 -5.72
C ALA A 153 12.91 27.41 -5.17
N LYS A 154 11.87 28.23 -5.25
CA LYS A 154 11.76 29.47 -4.48
C LYS A 154 11.09 29.18 -3.14
N ILE A 155 11.84 29.12 -2.05
CA ILE A 155 11.32 28.86 -0.71
C ILE A 155 10.72 30.15 -0.13
N LYS A 156 9.46 30.05 0.29
CA LYS A 156 8.78 31.07 1.08
C LYS A 156 8.44 30.51 2.45
N THR A 157 8.81 31.24 3.49
CA THR A 157 8.57 30.83 4.86
C THR A 157 7.20 31.28 5.35
N LEU A 158 6.48 30.42 6.08
CA LEU A 158 5.29 30.77 6.86
C LEU A 158 5.56 30.66 8.36
N ASN A 159 4.93 31.53 9.14
CA ASN A 159 4.89 31.40 10.59
C ASN A 159 3.87 30.31 10.99
N LYS A 160 4.29 29.32 11.80
CA LYS A 160 3.35 28.34 12.36
C LYS A 160 2.62 28.88 13.60
N LEU A 161 3.18 29.87 14.28
CA LEU A 161 2.59 30.46 15.46
C LEU A 161 1.41 31.37 15.10
N LYS A 162 0.37 31.31 15.93
CA LYS A 162 -0.75 32.27 15.87
C LYS A 162 -0.38 33.64 16.46
N ALA A 163 0.53 33.66 17.44
CA ALA A 163 1.03 34.85 18.11
C ALA A 163 2.47 34.64 18.60
N GLY A 164 3.22 35.73 18.76
CA GLY A 164 4.62 35.71 19.22
C GLY A 164 5.65 35.74 18.09
N VAL A 165 6.93 35.73 18.48
CA VAL A 165 8.07 35.73 17.57
C VAL A 165 8.47 34.28 17.29
N PRO A 166 8.40 33.79 16.03
CA PRO A 166 8.77 32.42 15.72
C PRO A 166 10.27 32.18 15.86
N LYS A 167 10.63 30.93 16.18
CA LYS A 167 11.96 30.36 15.93
C LYS A 167 12.01 29.71 14.54
N SER A 168 13.20 29.43 14.02
CA SER A 168 13.42 28.82 12.70
C SER A 168 12.65 27.49 12.53
N ASP A 169 12.65 26.61 13.53
CA ASP A 169 11.93 25.32 13.55
C ASP A 169 10.40 25.45 13.63
N GLN A 170 9.93 26.58 14.16
CA GLN A 170 8.53 27.00 14.22
C GLN A 170 8.08 27.70 12.93
N THR A 171 8.91 27.69 11.90
CA THR A 171 8.51 28.13 10.57
C THR A 171 8.24 26.95 9.64
N ARG A 172 7.48 27.19 8.56
CA ARG A 172 7.17 26.20 7.52
C ARG A 172 7.72 26.66 6.17
N PRO A 173 8.67 25.94 5.57
CA PRO A 173 9.13 26.23 4.22
C PRO A 173 8.07 25.79 3.20
N ILE A 174 7.72 26.68 2.29
CA ILE A 174 6.90 26.39 1.10
C ILE A 174 7.76 26.53 -0.15
N SER A 175 7.95 25.44 -0.88
CA SER A 175 8.75 25.43 -2.11
C SER A 175 7.91 25.77 -3.34
N LEU A 176 8.06 26.99 -3.85
CA LEU A 176 7.35 27.43 -5.06
C LEU A 176 8.12 26.99 -6.31
N LEU A 177 7.57 26.04 -7.05
CA LEU A 177 8.08 25.56 -8.33
C LEU A 177 7.55 26.39 -9.52
N ALA A 178 8.31 26.36 -10.62
CA ALA A 178 7.89 26.87 -11.92
C ALA A 178 6.51 26.34 -12.30
N THR A 179 5.68 27.17 -12.93
CA THR A 179 4.29 26.77 -13.20
C THR A 179 4.19 25.69 -14.29
N HIS A 180 5.07 25.75 -15.30
CA HIS A 180 5.20 24.71 -16.32
C HIS A 180 5.63 23.37 -15.72
N SER A 181 6.57 23.39 -14.77
CA SER A 181 6.98 22.20 -14.01
C SER A 181 5.80 21.52 -13.32
N LYS A 182 4.97 22.29 -12.59
CA LYS A 182 3.78 21.76 -11.91
C LYS A 182 2.74 21.17 -12.88
N LEU A 183 2.67 21.67 -14.11
CA LEU A 183 1.79 21.11 -15.14
C LEU A 183 2.32 19.77 -15.66
N TYR A 184 3.61 19.71 -15.98
CA TYR A 184 4.27 18.48 -16.41
C TYR A 184 4.20 17.40 -15.31
N GLU A 185 4.51 17.77 -14.08
CA GLU A 185 4.33 16.95 -12.87
C GLU A 185 2.92 16.38 -12.73
N LYS A 186 1.89 17.19 -13.02
CA LYS A 186 0.50 16.75 -12.95
C LYS A 186 0.16 15.70 -14.01
N ILE A 187 0.77 15.79 -15.18
CA ILE A 187 0.59 14.81 -16.28
C ILE A 187 1.28 13.51 -15.91
N LEU A 188 2.54 13.57 -15.48
CA LEU A 188 3.28 12.40 -14.99
C LEU A 188 2.55 11.71 -13.83
N LEU A 189 2.01 12.49 -12.90
CA LEU A 189 1.25 11.96 -11.78
C LEU A 189 0.06 11.12 -12.23
N THR A 190 -0.66 11.52 -13.28
CA THR A 190 -1.77 10.71 -13.80
C THR A 190 -1.31 9.31 -14.21
N ARG A 191 -0.11 9.17 -14.80
CA ARG A 191 0.44 7.87 -15.21
C ARG A 191 0.84 7.04 -14.00
N ILE A 192 1.55 7.63 -13.04
CA ILE A 192 1.94 6.94 -11.79
C ILE A 192 0.70 6.48 -11.03
N ARG A 193 -0.32 7.33 -10.93
CA ARG A 193 -1.58 7.00 -10.26
C ARG A 193 -2.28 5.84 -10.95
N SER A 194 -2.39 5.89 -12.28
CA SER A 194 -3.02 4.81 -13.05
C SER A 194 -2.30 3.49 -12.79
N TRP A 195 -0.96 3.48 -12.83
CA TRP A 195 -0.18 2.30 -12.47
C TRP A 195 -0.45 1.83 -11.04
N ALA A 196 -0.41 2.74 -10.05
CA ALA A 196 -0.58 2.40 -8.64
C ALA A 196 -1.99 1.86 -8.33
N GLU A 197 -3.03 2.41 -8.97
CA GLU A 197 -4.41 1.97 -8.80
C GLU A 197 -4.68 0.63 -9.49
N SER A 198 -4.21 0.45 -10.73
CA SER A 198 -4.35 -0.81 -11.48
C SER A 198 -3.61 -1.98 -10.84
N ASN A 199 -2.50 -1.72 -10.14
CA ASN A 199 -1.72 -2.75 -9.44
C ASN A 199 -2.06 -2.88 -7.95
N HIS A 200 -3.14 -2.22 -7.48
CA HIS A 200 -3.57 -2.24 -6.08
C HIS A 200 -2.46 -1.89 -5.07
N ILE A 201 -1.53 -1.03 -5.48
CA ILE A 201 -0.39 -0.61 -4.68
C ILE A 201 -0.88 0.15 -3.44
N ILE A 202 -1.93 0.97 -3.58
CA ILE A 202 -2.48 1.80 -2.50
C ILE A 202 -3.58 1.05 -1.70
N PRO A 203 -3.39 0.79 -0.39
CA PRO A 203 -4.42 0.18 0.47
C PRO A 203 -5.71 1.00 0.53
N LYS A 204 -6.84 0.33 0.76
CA LYS A 204 -8.15 0.98 0.89
C LYS A 204 -8.23 1.84 2.15
N GLU A 205 -7.36 1.58 3.12
CA GLU A 205 -7.22 2.27 4.39
C GLU A 205 -6.51 3.63 4.24
N GLN A 206 -5.78 3.83 3.14
CA GLN A 206 -5.18 5.11 2.84
C GLN A 206 -6.24 6.07 2.30
N SER A 207 -6.49 7.17 3.02
CA SER A 207 -7.40 8.25 2.58
C SER A 207 -6.69 9.54 2.21
N GLY A 208 -5.44 9.72 2.67
CA GLY A 208 -4.67 10.92 2.39
C GLY A 208 -4.53 11.15 0.89
N PHE A 209 -4.93 12.33 0.42
CA PHE A 209 -4.78 12.84 -0.95
C PHE A 209 -5.23 11.89 -2.08
N ARG A 210 -6.16 10.99 -1.77
CA ARG A 210 -6.90 10.21 -2.77
C ARG A 210 -8.16 10.93 -3.21
N PRO A 211 -8.52 10.88 -4.50
CA PRO A 211 -9.78 11.40 -4.99
C PRO A 211 -10.90 10.64 -4.31
N ASN A 212 -11.98 11.36 -4.03
CA ASN A 212 -13.19 10.80 -3.40
C ASN A 212 -12.97 10.20 -1.99
N CYS A 213 -11.81 10.45 -1.36
CA CYS A 213 -11.55 10.12 0.04
C CYS A 213 -11.52 11.42 0.86
N LEU A 214 -12.39 11.52 1.87
CA LEU A 214 -12.45 12.69 2.74
C LEU A 214 -12.04 12.32 4.16
N ILE A 215 -11.55 13.29 4.94
CA ILE A 215 -11.22 13.06 6.35
C ILE A 215 -12.44 12.54 7.14
N PRO A 216 -13.66 13.11 7.00
CA PRO A 216 -14.82 12.62 7.72
C PRO A 216 -15.15 11.14 7.44
N THR A 217 -14.97 10.65 6.20
CA THR A 217 -15.26 9.24 5.90
C THR A 217 -14.33 8.31 6.67
N ARG A 218 -13.05 8.67 6.80
CA ARG A 218 -12.09 7.88 7.59
C ARG A 218 -12.39 7.93 9.09
N VAL A 219 -12.74 9.11 9.61
CA VAL A 219 -13.14 9.28 11.02
C VAL A 219 -14.38 8.43 11.33
N LEU A 220 -15.38 8.42 10.44
CA LEU A 220 -16.57 7.58 10.59
C LEU A 220 -16.24 6.08 10.56
N SER A 221 -15.32 5.64 9.69
CA SER A 221 -14.87 4.24 9.68
C SER A 221 -14.25 3.82 11.01
N ILE A 222 -13.31 4.62 11.55
CA ILE A 222 -12.68 4.36 12.84
C ILE A 222 -13.72 4.39 13.97
N TYR A 223 -14.62 5.38 13.96
CA TYR A 223 -15.67 5.49 14.96
C TYR A 223 -16.60 4.28 14.95
N GLN A 224 -17.01 3.81 13.76
CA GLN A 224 -17.84 2.62 13.62
C GLN A 224 -17.11 1.36 14.13
N GLU A 225 -15.81 1.25 13.88
CA GLU A 225 -14.98 0.15 14.36
C GLU A 225 -14.92 0.14 15.89
N VAL A 226 -14.73 1.30 16.51
CA VAL A 226 -14.79 1.46 17.98
C VAL A 226 -16.17 1.06 18.51
N LEU A 227 -17.26 1.53 17.91
CA LEU A 227 -18.62 1.18 18.34
C LEU A 227 -18.90 -0.32 18.23
N ASN A 228 -18.44 -0.95 17.15
CA ASN A 228 -18.59 -2.40 16.97
C ASN A 228 -17.84 -3.17 18.06
N ASN A 229 -16.62 -2.74 18.39
CA ASN A 229 -15.83 -3.35 19.44
C ASN A 229 -16.46 -3.14 20.82
N MET A 230 -17.01 -1.95 21.10
CA MET A 230 -17.76 -1.68 22.32
C MET A 230 -19.00 -2.56 22.44
N ALA A 231 -19.79 -2.70 21.37
CA ALA A 231 -20.97 -3.57 21.35
C ALA A 231 -20.61 -5.05 21.56
N ALA A 232 -19.41 -5.46 21.16
CA ALA A 232 -18.86 -6.79 21.39
C ALA A 232 -18.19 -6.96 22.78
N ASN A 233 -18.16 -5.92 23.63
CA ASN A 233 -17.37 -5.86 24.86
C ASN A 233 -15.87 -6.18 24.65
N SER A 234 -15.35 -5.85 23.47
CA SER A 234 -13.94 -6.02 23.12
C SER A 234 -13.11 -4.82 23.62
N PRO A 235 -12.06 -5.05 24.42
CA PRO A 235 -11.10 -4.00 24.76
C PRO A 235 -10.51 -3.40 23.48
N THR A 236 -10.52 -2.07 23.37
CA THR A 236 -10.05 -1.36 22.17
C THR A 236 -8.89 -0.43 22.53
N LEU A 237 -7.78 -0.54 21.80
CA LEU A 237 -6.61 0.33 21.90
C LEU A 237 -6.35 0.98 20.54
N SER A 238 -6.08 2.27 20.52
CA SER A 238 -5.67 3.00 19.31
C SER A 238 -4.27 3.57 19.48
N ILE A 239 -3.41 3.35 18.50
CA ILE A 239 -2.03 3.86 18.46
C ILE A 239 -1.93 4.84 17.28
N TYR A 240 -1.43 6.04 17.54
CA TYR A 240 -1.25 7.08 16.54
C TYR A 240 0.23 7.34 16.30
N PHE A 241 0.62 7.41 15.02
CA PHE A 241 1.98 7.73 14.60
C PHE A 241 1.98 9.06 13.83
N ASP A 242 2.94 9.93 14.14
CA ASP A 242 3.23 11.13 13.37
C ASP A 242 4.71 11.20 13.03
N TYR A 243 5.03 11.38 11.74
CA TYR A 243 6.40 11.40 11.26
C TYR A 243 6.94 12.82 11.29
N GLN A 244 8.03 13.03 12.04
CA GLN A 244 8.68 14.33 12.11
C GLN A 244 9.27 14.71 10.73
N LYS A 245 8.79 15.83 10.17
CA LYS A 245 9.28 16.38 8.90
C LYS A 245 9.29 15.34 7.76
N ALA A 246 8.21 14.57 7.64
CA ALA A 246 8.11 13.42 6.73
C ALA A 246 8.55 13.68 5.28
N TYR A 247 8.21 14.86 4.74
CA TYR A 247 8.63 15.26 3.39
C TYR A 247 10.13 15.55 3.31
N ASP A 248 10.69 16.16 4.37
CA ASP A 248 12.04 16.73 4.39
C ASP A 248 13.13 15.69 4.68
N LYS A 249 12.77 14.48 5.11
CA LYS A 249 13.70 13.43 5.57
C LYS A 249 13.67 12.15 4.73
N VAL A 250 13.18 12.24 3.50
CA VAL A 250 12.95 11.07 2.66
C VAL A 250 14.28 10.56 2.13
N TRP A 251 14.56 9.27 2.34
CA TRP A 251 15.71 8.63 1.75
C TRP A 251 15.42 8.27 0.29
N HIS A 252 15.90 9.10 -0.65
CA HIS A 252 15.62 8.94 -2.08
C HIS A 252 16.06 7.58 -2.65
N ALA A 253 17.21 7.05 -2.25
CA ALA A 253 17.68 5.74 -2.74
C ALA A 253 16.73 4.62 -2.31
N ALA A 254 16.33 4.59 -1.03
CA ALA A 254 15.36 3.62 -0.51
C ALA A 254 13.98 3.76 -1.18
N LEU A 255 13.55 4.98 -1.51
CA LEU A 255 12.32 5.22 -2.27
C LEU A 255 12.39 4.60 -3.66
N ILE A 256 13.49 4.80 -4.40
CA ILE A 256 13.69 4.21 -5.73
C ILE A 256 13.71 2.68 -5.66
N VAL A 257 14.44 2.12 -4.70
CA VAL A 257 14.46 0.67 -4.45
C VAL A 257 13.06 0.15 -4.15
N LYS A 258 12.29 0.84 -3.28
CA LYS A 258 10.94 0.41 -2.94
C LYS A 258 9.99 0.45 -4.13
N LEU A 259 10.04 1.51 -4.94
CA LEU A 259 9.24 1.62 -6.16
C LEU A 259 9.62 0.54 -7.18
N SER A 260 10.93 0.24 -7.33
CA SER A 260 11.40 -0.85 -8.19
C SER A 260 10.86 -2.20 -7.73
N ARG A 261 10.92 -2.49 -6.41
CA ARG A 261 10.37 -3.73 -5.82
C ARG A 261 8.85 -3.84 -5.95
N ALA A 262 8.16 -2.71 -6.12
CA ALA A 262 6.74 -2.67 -6.42
C ALA A 262 6.44 -2.89 -7.92
N ASN A 263 7.46 -3.14 -8.76
CA ASN A 263 7.35 -3.32 -10.21
C ASN A 263 6.77 -2.10 -10.94
N ILE A 264 7.21 -0.90 -10.55
CA ILE A 264 6.89 0.30 -11.35
C ILE A 264 7.61 0.22 -12.71
N PRO A 265 6.96 0.68 -13.81
CA PRO A 265 7.62 0.79 -15.10
C PRO A 265 8.91 1.58 -14.99
N SER A 266 9.96 1.04 -15.61
CA SER A 266 11.32 1.59 -15.55
C SER A 266 11.38 3.01 -16.12
N ALA A 267 10.58 3.33 -17.14
CA ALA A 267 10.47 4.69 -17.69
C ALA A 267 9.93 5.70 -16.66
N LEU A 268 8.92 5.30 -15.89
CA LEU A 268 8.38 6.10 -14.79
C LEU A 268 9.41 6.21 -13.65
N LEU A 269 10.07 5.11 -13.27
CA LEU A 269 11.10 5.12 -12.24
C LEU A 269 12.27 6.05 -12.59
N LYS A 270 12.73 5.99 -13.84
CA LYS A 270 13.78 6.86 -14.40
C LYS A 270 13.36 8.33 -14.32
N THR A 271 12.11 8.63 -14.68
CA THR A 271 11.57 10.00 -14.60
C THR A 271 11.45 10.49 -13.16
N ILE A 272 11.01 9.62 -12.23
CA ILE A 272 10.94 9.93 -10.79
C ILE A 272 12.34 10.21 -10.24
N TRP A 273 13.31 9.33 -10.54
CA TRP A 273 14.70 9.52 -10.14
C TRP A 273 15.24 10.85 -10.67
N PHE A 274 15.10 11.11 -11.97
CA PHE A 274 15.53 12.37 -12.57
C PHE A 274 14.87 13.59 -11.91
N TRP A 275 13.59 13.49 -11.52
CA TRP A 275 12.90 14.55 -10.79
C TRP A 275 13.46 14.76 -9.37
N LEU A 276 13.86 13.70 -8.67
CA LEU A 276 14.41 13.74 -7.31
C LEU A 276 15.85 14.27 -7.25
N SER A 277 16.67 14.02 -8.28
CA SER A 277 18.10 14.33 -8.26
C SER A 277 18.45 15.78 -8.64
N MET A 278 19.57 16.27 -8.10
CA MET A 278 20.19 17.56 -8.45
C MET A 278 19.23 18.74 -8.28
N ARG A 279 18.59 18.79 -7.10
CA ARG A 279 17.59 19.80 -6.80
C ARG A 279 18.19 20.93 -6.00
N GLU A 280 17.87 22.15 -6.41
CA GLU A 280 18.37 23.36 -5.77
C GLU A 280 17.22 24.17 -5.17
N ALA A 281 17.53 24.98 -4.17
CA ALA A 281 16.59 25.87 -3.54
C ALA A 281 17.21 27.22 -3.18
N VAL A 282 16.35 28.24 -3.07
CA VAL A 282 16.71 29.58 -2.61
C VAL A 282 15.65 30.09 -1.64
N VAL A 283 16.07 30.65 -0.50
CA VAL A 283 15.18 31.26 0.48
C VAL A 283 14.87 32.69 0.06
N VAL A 284 13.59 33.09 0.19
CA VAL A 284 13.16 34.45 -0.15
C VAL A 284 12.44 35.12 1.02
N TYR A 285 13.17 35.91 1.79
CA TYR A 285 12.66 36.74 2.88
C TYR A 285 13.03 38.20 2.65
N GLY A 286 12.15 38.96 2.00
CA GLY A 286 12.50 40.29 1.47
C GLY A 286 13.44 40.18 0.27
N GLU A 287 14.67 39.76 0.53
CA GLU A 287 15.73 39.49 -0.43
C GLU A 287 15.92 37.99 -0.68
N LEU A 288 16.80 37.65 -1.62
CA LEU A 288 17.15 36.28 -1.99
C LEU A 288 18.39 35.84 -1.21
N SER A 289 18.38 34.62 -0.66
CA SER A 289 19.59 33.97 -0.17
C SER A 289 20.46 33.47 -1.33
N THR A 290 21.61 32.90 -1.00
CA THR A 290 22.36 32.03 -1.91
C THR A 290 21.54 30.78 -2.26
N ILE A 291 21.80 30.23 -3.45
CA ILE A 291 21.24 28.95 -3.89
C ILE A 291 22.00 27.83 -3.18
N PHE A 292 21.27 26.81 -2.72
CA PHE A 292 21.85 25.63 -2.08
C PHE A 292 21.19 24.35 -2.58
N HIS A 293 21.91 23.25 -2.43
CA HIS A 293 21.45 21.92 -2.76
C HIS A 293 20.40 21.43 -1.76
N SER A 294 19.36 20.77 -2.25
CA SER A 294 18.18 20.37 -1.49
C SER A 294 17.65 19.03 -2.03
N ASP A 295 18.23 17.92 -1.58
CA ASP A 295 17.84 16.56 -1.94
C ASP A 295 16.55 16.12 -1.25
N ILE A 296 15.45 16.83 -1.51
CA ILE A 296 14.18 16.47 -0.91
C ILE A 296 12.96 16.62 -1.80
N VAL A 297 11.92 15.92 -1.35
CA VAL A 297 10.59 16.01 -1.90
C VAL A 297 9.78 17.12 -1.25
N ARG A 298 9.41 18.08 -2.09
CA ARG A 298 8.88 19.39 -1.67
C ARG A 298 7.45 19.32 -1.15
N GLN A 299 7.12 20.14 -0.16
CA GLN A 299 5.76 20.22 0.39
C GLN A 299 4.70 20.80 -0.59
N THR A 300 5.09 21.30 -1.76
CA THR A 300 4.17 21.95 -2.72
C THR A 300 4.52 21.70 -4.20
N GLY A 301 4.12 20.53 -4.69
CA GLY A 301 4.08 20.10 -6.09
C GLY A 301 2.95 19.09 -6.28
N ALA A 302 2.37 18.97 -7.48
CA ALA A 302 1.33 17.97 -7.71
C ALA A 302 1.92 16.56 -7.56
N PHE A 303 3.12 16.38 -8.14
CA PHE A 303 3.92 15.16 -8.04
C PHE A 303 4.36 14.88 -6.61
N SER A 304 4.89 15.89 -5.91
CA SER A 304 5.35 15.70 -4.53
C SER A 304 4.21 15.43 -3.56
N THR A 305 3.06 16.11 -3.68
CA THR A 305 1.92 15.85 -2.80
C THR A 305 1.26 14.52 -3.06
N HIS A 306 1.42 13.88 -4.21
CA HIS A 306 0.76 12.60 -4.49
C HIS A 306 1.69 11.41 -4.44
N ILE A 307 2.93 11.51 -4.96
CA ILE A 307 3.97 10.52 -4.64
C ILE A 307 4.06 10.37 -3.13
N PHE A 308 4.07 11.49 -2.38
CA PHE A 308 4.20 11.45 -0.92
C PHE A 308 2.92 11.28 -0.12
N ALA A 309 1.76 11.57 -0.72
CA ALA A 309 0.51 11.16 -0.11
C ALA A 309 0.26 9.68 -0.25
N ASP A 310 0.67 9.11 -1.38
CA ASP A 310 0.71 7.68 -1.56
C ASP A 310 1.86 7.11 -0.71
N ASP A 311 2.91 7.88 -0.37
CA ASP A 311 4.02 7.37 0.44
C ASP A 311 3.68 6.97 1.87
N LEU A 312 2.79 7.64 2.60
CA LEU A 312 2.80 7.38 4.06
C LEU A 312 2.26 5.99 4.48
N ASN A 313 1.41 5.35 3.68
CA ASN A 313 0.93 3.98 3.96
C ASN A 313 1.30 2.95 2.89
N VAL A 314 1.61 3.38 1.67
CA VAL A 314 2.01 2.45 0.59
C VAL A 314 3.51 2.26 0.59
N LEU A 315 4.25 3.35 0.72
CA LEU A 315 5.71 3.36 0.69
C LEU A 315 6.34 3.38 2.10
N ILE A 316 5.56 3.60 3.16
CA ILE A 316 5.93 3.34 4.57
C ILE A 316 4.92 2.40 5.27
N SER A 317 4.21 1.55 4.52
CA SER A 317 4.08 0.22 5.09
C SER A 317 5.50 -0.39 5.09
N ALA A 318 6.21 -0.23 6.21
CA ALA A 318 6.49 -1.48 6.89
C ALA A 318 5.08 -2.07 7.04
N PRO A 319 4.78 -3.24 6.47
CA PRO A 319 3.60 -3.94 6.92
C PRO A 319 3.58 -3.81 8.43
N LEU A 320 2.43 -3.71 9.08
CA LEU A 320 2.44 -3.93 10.53
C LEU A 320 3.24 -5.21 10.88
N GLY A 321 3.44 -6.13 9.92
CA GLY A 321 4.42 -7.21 9.97
C GLY A 321 5.92 -6.96 9.79
N LYS A 322 6.46 -5.87 9.19
CA LYS A 322 7.91 -5.53 9.31
C LYS A 322 8.23 -4.61 10.50
N LYS A 323 7.23 -3.99 11.11
CA LYS A 323 7.35 -3.26 12.39
C LYS A 323 6.75 -4.02 13.56
N LEU A 324 6.45 -5.30 13.37
CA LEU A 324 5.99 -6.18 14.43
C LEU A 324 7.02 -6.20 15.56
N GLU A 325 8.31 -6.30 15.24
CA GLU A 325 9.38 -6.33 16.23
C GLU A 325 9.52 -5.04 17.06
N PRO A 326 9.62 -3.81 16.49
CA PRO A 326 9.54 -2.57 17.26
C PRO A 326 8.23 -2.39 18.04
N MET A 327 7.09 -2.86 17.51
CA MET A 327 5.79 -2.78 18.19
C MET A 327 5.70 -3.77 19.35
N LEU A 328 6.20 -4.98 19.18
CA LEU A 328 6.32 -6.00 20.22
C LEU A 328 7.33 -5.57 21.28
N GLN A 329 8.49 -5.04 20.90
CA GLN A 329 9.47 -4.45 21.80
C GLN A 329 8.87 -3.25 22.56
N PHE A 330 8.09 -2.38 21.89
CA PHE A 330 7.36 -1.31 22.57
C PHE A 330 6.33 -1.87 23.57
N LEU A 331 5.55 -2.88 23.18
CA LEU A 331 4.63 -3.57 24.10
C LEU A 331 5.37 -4.30 25.23
N GLU A 332 6.59 -4.78 25.00
CA GLU A 332 7.46 -5.41 26.00
C GLU A 332 8.04 -4.40 26.99
N LEU A 333 8.47 -3.23 26.49
CA LEU A 333 9.11 -2.14 27.23
C LEU A 333 8.10 -1.26 28.00
N GLU A 334 6.98 -0.89 27.37
CA GLU A 334 5.95 0.01 27.92
C GLU A 334 4.72 -0.74 28.48
N GLY A 335 4.55 -2.02 28.14
CA GLY A 335 3.51 -2.87 28.70
C GLY A 335 3.83 -3.24 30.14
N THR A 336 3.40 -2.43 31.10
CA THR A 336 3.36 -2.79 32.52
C THR A 336 2.73 -4.19 32.66
N LYS A 337 3.41 -5.13 33.32
CA LYS A 337 3.04 -6.55 33.47
C LYS A 337 1.55 -6.74 33.83
N GLU A 338 0.99 -5.82 34.63
CA GLU A 338 -0.42 -5.77 35.02
C GLU A 338 -1.40 -5.56 33.87
N LYS A 339 -1.07 -4.75 32.85
CA LYS A 339 -1.98 -4.47 31.72
C LYS A 339 -2.16 -5.67 30.81
N LEU A 340 -1.09 -6.41 30.54
CA LEU A 340 -1.14 -7.63 29.73
C LEU A 340 -1.85 -8.78 30.45
N LEU A 341 -1.71 -8.85 31.79
CA LEU A 341 -2.45 -9.79 32.63
C LEU A 341 -3.97 -9.56 32.58
N ASN A 342 -4.45 -8.36 32.27
CA ASN A 342 -5.88 -8.05 32.21
C ASN A 342 -6.51 -8.33 30.84
N LEU A 343 -5.71 -8.67 29.82
CA LEU A 343 -6.21 -8.97 28.49
C LEU A 343 -6.97 -10.30 28.48
N ARG A 344 -8.21 -10.25 28.00
CA ARG A 344 -9.05 -11.44 27.76
C ARG A 344 -9.12 -11.84 26.29
N CYS A 345 -8.89 -10.91 25.37
CA CYS A 345 -8.91 -11.15 23.93
C CYS A 345 -7.68 -10.53 23.26
N PHE A 346 -7.06 -11.26 22.32
CA PHE A 346 -5.92 -10.79 21.56
C PHE A 346 -6.03 -11.22 20.10
N TYR A 347 -5.87 -10.27 19.18
CA TYR A 347 -5.97 -10.47 17.75
C TYR A 347 -4.69 -9.95 17.12
N LEU A 348 -4.00 -10.81 16.36
CA LEU A 348 -2.80 -10.43 15.64
C LEU A 348 -2.90 -10.89 14.20
N TYR A 349 -3.04 -9.92 13.30
CA TYR A 349 -3.10 -10.15 11.86
C TYR A 349 -1.85 -9.57 11.20
N CYS A 350 -1.07 -10.44 10.56
CA CYS A 350 0.18 -10.12 9.90
C CYS A 350 0.25 -10.81 8.54
N ASP A 351 0.02 -10.04 7.47
CA ASP A 351 0.04 -10.56 6.10
C ASP A 351 1.45 -10.62 5.48
N THR A 352 2.50 -10.34 6.26
CA THR A 352 3.90 -10.42 5.81
C THR A 352 4.72 -11.40 6.61
N ARG A 353 5.82 -11.87 6.00
CA ARG A 353 6.68 -12.89 6.59
C ARG A 353 7.26 -12.42 7.93
N VAL A 354 7.07 -13.25 8.95
CA VAL A 354 7.56 -13.11 10.32
C VAL A 354 8.72 -14.08 10.50
N HIS A 355 9.93 -13.56 10.69
CA HIS A 355 11.15 -14.36 10.83
C HIS A 355 11.45 -14.79 12.28
N TYR A 356 10.79 -14.16 13.27
CA TYR A 356 11.10 -14.30 14.71
C TYR A 356 9.89 -14.70 15.56
N TYR A 357 9.04 -15.59 15.04
CA TYR A 357 7.84 -16.07 15.75
C TYR A 357 8.18 -16.61 17.15
N ASP A 358 9.16 -17.52 17.23
CA ASP A 358 9.56 -18.16 18.49
C ASP A 358 10.19 -17.17 19.50
N GLN A 359 10.82 -16.09 19.00
CA GLN A 359 11.58 -15.14 19.83
C GLN A 359 10.76 -13.95 20.33
N LEU A 360 9.68 -13.58 19.63
CA LEU A 360 8.91 -12.36 19.93
C LEU A 360 7.43 -12.64 20.22
N ILE A 361 6.79 -13.54 19.46
CA ILE A 361 5.35 -13.81 19.62
C ILE A 361 5.09 -14.70 20.81
N ILE A 362 5.84 -15.80 20.92
CA ILE A 362 5.67 -16.77 22.01
C ILE A 362 5.91 -16.10 23.39
N PRO A 363 7.02 -15.37 23.62
CA PRO A 363 7.23 -14.71 24.93
C PRO A 363 6.18 -13.65 25.26
N LEU A 364 5.67 -12.92 24.26
CA LEU A 364 4.58 -11.97 24.49
C LEU A 364 3.31 -12.68 24.96
N LEU A 365 2.93 -13.76 24.28
CA LEU A 365 1.72 -14.54 24.60
C LEU A 365 1.79 -15.15 26.01
N HIS A 366 2.96 -15.61 26.45
CA HIS A 366 3.18 -16.13 27.81
C HIS A 366 2.86 -15.12 28.92
N ARG A 367 2.87 -13.82 28.62
CA ARG A 367 2.55 -12.76 29.59
C ARG A 367 1.04 -12.51 29.71
N MET A 368 0.22 -13.07 28.82
CA MET A 368 -1.24 -12.88 28.76
C MET A 368 -1.99 -14.03 29.46
N LEU A 369 -1.69 -14.29 30.74
CA LEU A 369 -2.17 -15.49 31.46
C LEU A 369 -3.70 -15.62 31.56
N ASN A 370 -4.43 -14.50 31.53
CA ASN A 370 -5.90 -14.49 31.63
C ASN A 370 -6.60 -14.41 30.26
N LEU A 371 -5.87 -14.61 29.17
CA LEU A 371 -6.43 -14.58 27.84
C LEU A 371 -7.43 -15.72 27.67
N GLU A 372 -8.66 -15.36 27.33
CA GLU A 372 -9.76 -16.28 27.04
C GLU A 372 -9.84 -16.54 25.53
N ARG A 373 -9.48 -15.55 24.70
CA ARG A 373 -9.54 -15.59 23.24
C ARG A 373 -8.26 -15.14 22.52
N LEU A 374 -7.80 -15.93 21.54
CA LEU A 374 -6.59 -15.67 20.75
C LEU A 374 -6.80 -15.91 19.24
N ASP A 375 -6.74 -14.88 18.41
CA ASP A 375 -6.81 -15.04 16.95
C ASP A 375 -5.48 -14.58 16.31
N LEU A 376 -4.69 -15.54 15.79
CA LEU A 376 -3.42 -15.32 15.12
C LEU A 376 -3.51 -15.66 13.63
N HIS A 377 -3.26 -14.66 12.78
CA HIS A 377 -3.13 -14.81 11.33
C HIS A 377 -1.74 -14.34 10.92
N LEU A 378 -0.82 -15.27 10.65
CA LEU A 378 0.60 -14.96 10.48
C LEU A 378 1.18 -15.69 9.26
N LYS A 379 2.08 -15.05 8.51
CA LYS A 379 2.98 -15.75 7.59
C LYS A 379 4.33 -15.90 8.30
N VAL A 380 4.76 -17.11 8.62
CA VAL A 380 5.97 -17.38 9.42
C VAL A 380 7.05 -18.03 8.56
N ASP A 381 8.28 -17.51 8.63
CA ASP A 381 9.46 -18.10 8.01
C ASP A 381 10.25 -18.81 9.11
N ARG A 382 10.24 -20.15 9.14
CA ARG A 382 10.82 -20.94 10.24
C ARG A 382 11.94 -21.83 9.71
N TYR A 383 13.08 -21.80 10.38
CA TYR A 383 14.21 -22.69 10.09
C TYR A 383 14.07 -24.09 10.69
N LYS A 384 13.18 -24.28 11.68
CA LYS A 384 13.10 -25.47 12.56
C LYS A 384 11.94 -26.44 12.26
N GLY A 385 11.45 -26.51 11.03
CA GLY A 385 10.39 -27.45 10.64
C GLY A 385 8.96 -26.98 10.95
N PHE A 386 7.98 -27.87 10.70
CA PHE A 386 6.53 -27.61 10.80
C PHE A 386 6.05 -27.38 12.25
N ILE A 387 4.92 -26.68 12.45
CA ILE A 387 4.28 -26.45 13.77
C ILE A 387 3.21 -27.52 13.99
N ASP A 388 3.43 -28.44 14.92
CA ASP A 388 2.50 -29.53 15.24
C ASP A 388 1.65 -29.28 16.51
N GLY A 389 0.81 -30.26 16.88
CA GLY A 389 -0.01 -30.17 18.09
C GLY A 389 0.80 -30.10 19.39
N ASN A 390 2.00 -30.68 19.41
CA ASN A 390 2.88 -30.66 20.58
C ASN A 390 3.53 -29.29 20.76
N ASP A 391 4.00 -28.69 19.67
CA ASP A 391 4.52 -27.31 19.64
C ASP A 391 3.45 -26.34 20.14
N LEU A 392 2.22 -26.41 19.63
CA LEU A 392 1.14 -25.52 20.06
C LEU A 392 0.79 -25.70 21.54
N LYS A 393 0.76 -26.95 22.00
CA LYS A 393 0.50 -27.29 23.41
C LYS A 393 1.59 -26.72 24.31
N LYS A 394 2.85 -26.97 23.95
CA LYS A 394 4.03 -26.57 24.70
C LYS A 394 4.21 -25.07 24.71
N ASP A 395 4.12 -24.41 23.55
CA ASP A 395 4.52 -23.03 23.39
C ASP A 395 3.38 -22.04 23.66
N ILE A 396 2.10 -22.46 23.62
CA ILE A 396 0.98 -21.53 23.84
C ILE A 396 0.02 -22.05 24.90
N ILE A 397 -0.61 -23.20 24.68
CA ILE A 397 -1.75 -23.65 25.50
C ILE A 397 -1.36 -23.84 26.97
N ASN A 398 -0.23 -24.51 27.24
CA ASN A 398 0.23 -24.74 28.61
C ASN A 398 0.54 -23.44 29.37
N HIS A 399 0.82 -22.35 28.65
CA HIS A 399 1.15 -21.05 29.22
C HIS A 399 -0.05 -20.11 29.36
N ILE A 400 -1.18 -20.41 28.72
CA ILE A 400 -2.40 -19.60 28.76
C ILE A 400 -3.58 -20.45 29.27
N PRO A 401 -3.68 -20.68 30.58
CA PRO A 401 -4.60 -21.67 31.15
C PRO A 401 -6.09 -21.33 31.00
N ARG A 402 -6.42 -20.07 30.71
CA ARG A 402 -7.81 -19.61 30.50
C ARG A 402 -8.25 -19.60 29.04
N LEU A 403 -7.35 -19.96 28.11
CA LEU A 403 -7.64 -19.91 26.68
C LEU A 403 -8.70 -20.96 26.33
N ASN A 404 -9.89 -20.49 25.93
CA ASN A 404 -11.00 -21.34 25.52
C ASN A 404 -11.33 -21.19 24.04
N GLN A 405 -10.93 -20.07 23.43
CA GLN A 405 -11.16 -19.73 22.03
C GLN A 405 -9.85 -19.34 21.37
N PHE A 406 -9.47 -20.02 20.30
CA PHE A 406 -8.44 -19.57 19.40
C PHE A 406 -8.63 -19.92 17.92
N THR A 407 -7.99 -19.11 17.08
CA THR A 407 -7.77 -19.34 15.64
C THR A 407 -6.29 -19.19 15.34
N PHE A 408 -5.69 -20.20 14.70
CA PHE A 408 -4.36 -20.10 14.11
C PHE A 408 -4.47 -20.30 12.61
N ASN A 409 -4.14 -19.25 11.86
CA ASN A 409 -3.95 -19.31 10.43
C ASN A 409 -2.49 -18.97 10.16
N ILE A 410 -1.64 -19.99 10.13
CA ILE A 410 -0.20 -19.83 9.99
C ILE A 410 0.24 -20.39 8.64
N ARG A 411 0.81 -19.52 7.80
CA ARG A 411 1.47 -19.91 6.55
C ARG A 411 2.97 -20.04 6.78
N LEU A 412 3.51 -21.24 6.68
CA LEU A 412 4.92 -21.55 6.86
C LEU A 412 5.67 -21.51 5.52
N PHE A 413 6.87 -20.92 5.51
CA PHE A 413 7.79 -20.95 4.37
C PHE A 413 8.96 -21.90 4.68
N ASN A 414 9.13 -22.95 3.87
CA ASN A 414 10.19 -23.95 4.07
C ASN A 414 11.41 -23.61 3.21
N ARG A 415 12.52 -23.20 3.85
CA ARG A 415 13.79 -22.86 3.15
C ARG A 415 14.74 -24.03 2.91
N SER A 416 14.45 -25.23 3.42
CA SER A 416 15.35 -26.38 3.30
C SER A 416 15.18 -27.12 1.97
N SER A 417 16.24 -27.12 1.15
CA SER A 417 16.40 -27.83 -0.12
C SER A 417 16.50 -29.36 -0.02
N GLY A 418 16.15 -29.96 1.13
CA GLY A 418 16.13 -31.40 1.34
C GLY A 418 14.70 -31.89 1.47
N GLN A 419 14.21 -32.66 0.50
CA GLN A 419 12.86 -33.26 0.46
C GLN A 419 12.54 -34.24 1.60
N ASN A 420 13.40 -34.42 2.62
CA ASN A 420 13.39 -35.63 3.46
C ASN A 420 12.87 -35.49 4.90
N ASN A 421 12.27 -34.37 5.32
CA ASN A 421 11.71 -34.25 6.69
C ASN A 421 10.42 -33.40 6.74
N ILE A 422 9.55 -33.53 5.74
CA ILE A 422 8.22 -32.91 5.79
C ILE A 422 7.23 -34.00 6.23
N PRO A 423 6.57 -33.87 7.40
CA PRO A 423 5.61 -34.86 7.89
C PRO A 423 4.42 -34.96 6.94
N SER A 424 3.90 -36.18 6.74
CA SER A 424 2.71 -36.38 5.89
C SER A 424 1.47 -35.74 6.52
N ASN A 425 0.44 -35.47 5.72
CA ASN A 425 -0.83 -34.96 6.24
C ASN A 425 -1.42 -35.86 7.34
N GLU A 426 -1.26 -37.19 7.23
CA GLU A 426 -1.69 -38.12 8.26
C GLU A 426 -0.88 -37.96 9.55
N ASP A 427 0.44 -37.78 9.45
CA ASP A 427 1.31 -37.58 10.62
C ASP A 427 0.94 -36.28 11.34
N ILE A 428 0.69 -35.22 10.58
CA ILE A 428 0.22 -33.94 11.09
C ILE A 428 -1.13 -34.12 11.80
N GLN A 429 -2.12 -34.72 11.13
CA GLN A 429 -3.44 -34.95 11.72
C GLN A 429 -3.37 -35.81 12.99
N ARG A 430 -2.47 -36.80 13.05
CA ARG A 430 -2.22 -37.60 14.26
C ARG A 430 -1.73 -36.74 15.43
N THR A 431 -0.82 -35.79 15.21
CA THR A 431 -0.37 -34.89 16.29
C THR A 431 -1.49 -34.03 16.89
N PHE A 432 -2.54 -33.75 16.12
CA PHE A 432 -3.71 -33.00 16.54
C PHE A 432 -4.88 -33.88 17.01
N LYS A 433 -4.85 -35.18 16.74
CA LYS A 433 -5.91 -36.13 17.13
C LYS A 433 -5.99 -36.34 18.64
N ASP A 434 -4.82 -36.36 19.30
CA ASP A 434 -4.71 -36.46 20.76
C ASP A 434 -4.75 -35.09 21.46
N PHE A 435 -4.85 -34.02 20.68
CA PHE A 435 -4.97 -32.65 21.16
C PHE A 435 -6.43 -32.38 21.56
N VAL A 436 -6.87 -32.96 22.68
CA VAL A 436 -8.19 -32.71 23.27
C VAL A 436 -8.00 -31.93 24.56
N ASN A 437 -8.18 -30.62 24.51
CA ASN A 437 -8.29 -29.80 25.72
C ASN A 437 -9.72 -29.26 25.80
N ASN A 438 -10.46 -29.66 26.84
CA ASN A 438 -11.79 -29.18 27.26
C ASN A 438 -12.57 -28.36 26.21
N GLN A 439 -13.16 -29.03 25.21
CA GLN A 439 -14.05 -28.50 24.14
C GLN A 439 -13.41 -28.03 22.81
N ILE A 440 -12.11 -28.27 22.61
CA ILE A 440 -11.41 -27.91 21.35
C ILE A 440 -11.31 -29.14 20.44
N ILE A 441 -12.04 -29.14 19.32
CA ILE A 441 -11.83 -30.07 18.20
C ILE A 441 -11.06 -29.29 17.14
N SER A 442 -9.76 -29.55 17.01
CA SER A 442 -8.92 -28.95 15.98
C SER A 442 -9.24 -29.57 14.62
N CYS A 443 -9.88 -28.81 13.75
CA CYS A 443 -9.81 -29.11 12.32
C CYS A 443 -8.44 -28.60 11.84
N ALA A 444 -7.48 -29.52 11.69
CA ALA A 444 -6.19 -29.25 11.08
C ALA A 444 -6.29 -29.48 9.58
N ASP A 445 -6.00 -28.44 8.79
CA ASP A 445 -5.88 -28.57 7.34
C ASP A 445 -4.50 -28.12 6.87
N HIS A 446 -3.93 -28.91 5.95
CA HIS A 446 -2.60 -28.73 5.41
C HIS A 446 -2.58 -29.08 3.92
N PHE A 447 -2.16 -28.12 3.13
CA PHE A 447 -1.79 -28.33 1.73
C PHE A 447 -0.48 -27.62 1.45
N GLN A 448 0.20 -28.10 0.42
CA GLN A 448 1.47 -27.56 -0.05
C GLN A 448 1.20 -26.79 -1.34
N GLU A 449 1.82 -25.61 -1.46
CA GLU A 449 1.84 -24.83 -2.70
C GLU A 449 3.31 -24.48 -2.95
N SER A 450 3.96 -25.17 -3.89
CA SER A 450 5.40 -25.05 -4.19
C SER A 450 6.33 -25.14 -2.95
N HIS A 451 6.56 -24.03 -2.24
CA HIS A 451 7.47 -23.86 -1.08
C HIS A 451 6.77 -23.54 0.25
N TYR A 452 5.43 -23.52 0.29
CA TYR A 452 4.66 -23.15 1.47
C TYR A 452 3.93 -24.35 2.06
N SER A 453 3.85 -24.39 3.38
CA SER A 453 2.92 -25.25 4.12
C SER A 453 1.90 -24.41 4.88
N TYR A 454 0.63 -24.80 4.86
CA TYR A 454 -0.42 -24.12 5.61
C TYR A 454 -0.77 -24.95 6.85
N CYS A 455 -0.98 -24.27 7.99
CA CYS A 455 -1.50 -24.88 9.20
C CYS A 455 -2.69 -24.05 9.67
N LEU A 456 -3.89 -24.60 9.48
CA LEU A 456 -5.15 -24.01 9.94
C LEU A 456 -5.62 -24.77 11.17
N ILE A 457 -5.78 -24.09 12.31
CA ILE A 457 -6.25 -24.70 13.56
C ILE A 457 -7.34 -23.83 14.17
N TYR A 458 -8.46 -24.43 14.52
CA TYR A 458 -9.63 -23.77 15.10
C TYR A 458 -10.07 -24.46 16.39
N SER A 459 -10.67 -23.71 17.31
CA SER A 459 -11.41 -24.26 18.46
C SER A 459 -12.92 -24.35 18.16
N HIS A 460 -13.70 -25.07 18.97
CA HIS A 460 -15.12 -25.29 18.66
C HIS A 460 -15.99 -24.09 19.07
N SER A 461 -17.01 -23.79 18.24
CA SER A 461 -17.95 -22.65 18.26
C SER A 461 -17.45 -21.33 17.63
N TYR A 462 -17.39 -21.24 16.29
CA TYR A 462 -16.91 -20.04 15.59
C TYR A 462 -17.92 -19.33 14.69
N ARG A 463 -18.04 -18.01 14.93
CA ARG A 463 -18.73 -16.99 14.12
C ARG A 463 -17.87 -16.53 12.93
N LEU A 464 -17.30 -17.45 12.16
CA LEU A 464 -16.58 -17.10 10.92
C LEU A 464 -17.60 -16.93 9.81
N LYS A 465 -17.64 -15.78 9.13
CA LYS A 465 -18.49 -15.61 7.93
C LYS A 465 -17.90 -16.32 6.70
N GLN A 466 -16.58 -16.50 6.68
CA GLN A 466 -15.81 -17.08 5.58
C GLN A 466 -14.72 -18.02 6.13
N CYS A 467 -14.45 -19.12 5.44
CA CYS A 467 -13.39 -20.08 5.74
C CYS A 467 -12.55 -20.29 4.47
N ASP A 468 -11.27 -19.95 4.53
CA ASP A 468 -10.42 -19.93 3.35
C ASP A 468 -9.34 -21.01 3.38
N ASN A 469 -8.97 -21.48 2.18
CA ASN A 469 -7.88 -22.41 1.93
C ASN A 469 -8.05 -23.78 2.59
N ILE A 470 -9.24 -24.37 2.45
CA ILE A 470 -9.48 -25.77 2.81
C ILE A 470 -8.86 -26.67 1.72
N SER A 471 -8.27 -27.79 2.11
CA SER A 471 -7.73 -28.83 1.23
C SER A 471 -8.69 -30.03 1.14
N ASN A 472 -8.40 -30.94 0.21
CA ASN A 472 -9.16 -32.18 0.06
C ASN A 472 -9.09 -33.09 1.31
N ASN A 473 -8.10 -32.91 2.18
CA ASN A 473 -7.92 -33.75 3.37
C ASN A 473 -8.66 -33.22 4.60
N PHE A 474 -9.56 -32.24 4.42
CA PHE A 474 -10.36 -31.66 5.48
C PHE A 474 -11.00 -32.76 6.37
N PRO A 475 -10.72 -32.78 7.69
CA PRO A 475 -11.16 -33.86 8.58
C PRO A 475 -12.65 -33.82 8.92
N GLY A 476 -13.36 -32.74 8.58
CA GLY A 476 -14.76 -32.52 8.95
C GLY A 476 -14.94 -31.78 10.28
N GLY A 477 -16.20 -31.51 10.65
CA GLY A 477 -16.57 -30.85 11.91
C GLY A 477 -17.70 -29.85 11.73
N LEU A 478 -18.41 -29.43 12.78
CA LEU A 478 -19.61 -28.59 12.62
C LEU A 478 -19.31 -27.07 12.66
N PHE A 479 -19.50 -26.37 11.54
CA PHE A 479 -19.28 -24.94 11.35
C PHE A 479 -20.59 -24.19 11.06
N LYS A 480 -21.34 -23.85 12.11
CA LYS A 480 -22.71 -23.30 12.01
C LYS A 480 -22.86 -21.88 11.44
N TYR A 481 -21.79 -21.12 11.24
CA TYR A 481 -21.90 -19.69 10.86
C TYR A 481 -21.11 -19.31 9.60
N VAL A 482 -20.47 -20.27 8.95
CA VAL A 482 -19.69 -20.06 7.74
C VAL A 482 -20.62 -20.03 6.52
N TYR A 483 -20.56 -18.92 5.78
CA TYR A 483 -21.36 -18.70 4.58
C TYR A 483 -20.53 -18.80 3.30
N GLU A 484 -19.22 -18.54 3.37
CA GLU A 484 -18.31 -18.65 2.23
C GLU A 484 -17.17 -19.61 2.57
N VAL A 485 -16.88 -20.55 1.66
CA VAL A 485 -15.75 -21.48 1.78
C VAL A 485 -14.89 -21.33 0.54
N SER A 486 -13.56 -21.24 0.70
CA SER A 486 -12.63 -21.38 -0.41
C SER A 486 -11.73 -22.59 -0.24
N LEU A 487 -11.53 -23.31 -1.34
CA LEU A 487 -10.71 -24.50 -1.44
C LEU A 487 -9.51 -24.23 -2.34
N HIS A 488 -8.35 -24.69 -1.88
CA HIS A 488 -7.11 -24.70 -2.62
C HIS A 488 -6.39 -26.02 -2.34
N ASP A 489 -6.32 -26.91 -3.32
CA ASP A 489 -5.53 -28.15 -3.26
C ASP A 489 -5.08 -28.53 -4.68
N GLU A 490 -3.83 -28.97 -4.79
CA GLU A 490 -3.20 -29.45 -6.03
C GLU A 490 -3.48 -30.95 -6.25
N ARG A 491 -4.01 -31.66 -5.24
CA ARG A 491 -4.22 -33.11 -5.25
C ARG A 491 -5.66 -33.50 -5.60
N SER A 492 -5.78 -34.72 -6.12
CA SER A 492 -7.04 -35.40 -6.42
C SER A 492 -8.02 -35.47 -5.25
N PHE A 493 -9.31 -35.20 -5.49
CA PHE A 493 -10.36 -35.23 -4.45
C PHE A 493 -10.71 -36.64 -3.95
N GLU A 494 -10.95 -36.79 -2.64
CA GLU A 494 -11.53 -38.02 -2.07
C GLU A 494 -13.01 -38.14 -2.46
N HIS A 495 -13.49 -39.37 -2.67
CA HIS A 495 -14.86 -39.64 -3.11
C HIS A 495 -15.93 -39.03 -2.18
N GLU A 496 -15.66 -38.98 -0.86
CA GLU A 496 -16.59 -38.45 0.16
C GLU A 496 -16.31 -37.00 0.58
N PHE A 497 -15.34 -36.32 -0.03
CA PHE A 497 -14.94 -34.97 0.37
C PHE A 497 -16.13 -33.99 0.38
N PHE A 498 -16.91 -33.95 -0.69
CA PHE A 498 -18.06 -33.04 -0.80
C PHE A 498 -19.19 -33.36 0.17
N LEU A 499 -19.38 -34.64 0.52
CA LEU A 499 -20.30 -35.05 1.57
C LEU A 499 -19.82 -34.52 2.93
N ARG A 500 -18.53 -34.64 3.21
CA ARG A 500 -17.90 -34.14 4.44
C ARG A 500 -18.00 -32.63 4.56
N ILE A 501 -17.76 -31.89 3.46
CA ILE A 501 -17.95 -30.42 3.40
C ILE A 501 -19.42 -30.05 3.63
N ALA A 502 -20.36 -30.73 2.98
CA ALA A 502 -21.78 -30.45 3.13
C ALA A 502 -22.28 -30.65 4.57
N GLN A 503 -21.82 -31.72 5.24
CA GLN A 503 -22.13 -32.00 6.64
C GLN A 503 -21.46 -30.98 7.58
N SER A 504 -20.27 -30.53 7.22
CA SER A 504 -19.47 -29.64 8.06
C SER A 504 -19.92 -28.19 8.00
N PHE A 505 -20.44 -27.73 6.86
CA PHE A 505 -20.83 -26.34 6.63
C PHE A 505 -22.33 -26.22 6.27
N PRO A 506 -23.25 -26.43 7.23
CA PRO A 506 -24.69 -26.54 6.94
C PRO A 506 -25.35 -25.26 6.41
N PHE A 507 -24.72 -24.09 6.60
CA PHE A 507 -25.22 -22.79 6.14
C PHE A 507 -24.38 -22.16 5.02
N MET A 508 -23.49 -22.93 4.40
CA MET A 508 -22.67 -22.47 3.28
C MET A 508 -23.56 -21.94 2.15
N ARG A 509 -23.21 -20.76 1.64
CA ARG A 509 -23.88 -20.09 0.51
C ARG A 509 -22.98 -19.95 -0.70
N LYS A 510 -21.66 -20.03 -0.52
CA LYS A 510 -20.68 -19.93 -1.59
C LYS A 510 -19.50 -20.85 -1.35
N LEU A 511 -19.08 -21.54 -2.40
CA LEU A 511 -17.88 -22.39 -2.44
C LEU A 511 -17.01 -21.94 -3.62
N THR A 512 -15.80 -21.46 -3.32
CA THR A 512 -14.79 -21.02 -4.29
C THR A 512 -13.73 -22.09 -4.44
N LEU A 513 -13.37 -22.45 -5.66
CA LEU A 513 -12.42 -23.52 -5.95
C LEU A 513 -11.30 -22.98 -6.82
N ASN A 514 -10.06 -23.18 -6.37
CA ASN A 514 -8.87 -22.97 -7.18
C ASN A 514 -8.29 -24.35 -7.56
N LEU A 515 -8.35 -24.69 -8.85
CA LEU A 515 -8.01 -26.02 -9.38
C LEU A 515 -6.95 -25.94 -10.50
N ILE A 516 -6.10 -24.91 -10.48
CA ILE A 516 -5.18 -24.61 -11.61
C ILE A 516 -4.22 -25.78 -11.91
N GLU A 517 -3.96 -26.66 -10.94
CA GLU A 517 -3.02 -27.78 -11.06
C GLU A 517 -3.65 -29.17 -10.83
N ALA A 518 -4.98 -29.28 -10.81
CA ALA A 518 -5.68 -30.54 -10.56
C ALA A 518 -5.75 -31.44 -11.82
N HIS A 519 -5.75 -32.77 -11.64
CA HIS A 519 -5.78 -33.77 -12.73
C HIS A 519 -7.17 -33.87 -13.42
N ASP A 520 -7.19 -34.17 -14.72
CA ASP A 520 -8.35 -34.05 -15.62
C ASP A 520 -9.54 -34.99 -15.29
N ASP A 521 -9.28 -36.22 -14.83
CA ASP A 521 -10.34 -37.21 -14.52
C ASP A 521 -11.30 -36.79 -13.38
N TYR A 522 -10.94 -35.77 -12.61
CA TYR A 522 -11.62 -35.43 -11.36
C TYR A 522 -12.75 -34.41 -11.50
N ILE A 523 -12.85 -33.71 -12.64
CA ILE A 523 -13.95 -32.76 -12.93
C ILE A 523 -15.27 -33.51 -13.07
N GLU A 524 -15.23 -34.70 -13.67
CA GLU A 524 -16.42 -35.49 -13.95
C GLU A 524 -17.03 -36.02 -12.64
N LEU A 525 -16.17 -36.50 -11.74
CA LEU A 525 -16.54 -36.84 -10.35
C LEU A 525 -16.98 -35.61 -9.55
N PHE A 526 -16.26 -34.49 -9.67
CA PHE A 526 -16.60 -33.21 -9.02
C PHE A 526 -18.00 -32.73 -9.40
N LEU A 527 -18.29 -32.70 -10.69
CA LEU A 527 -19.55 -32.23 -11.24
C LEU A 527 -20.72 -33.17 -10.91
N LEU A 528 -20.48 -34.49 -10.86
CA LEU A 528 -21.45 -35.49 -10.41
C LEU A 528 -21.73 -35.38 -8.90
N HIS A 529 -20.69 -35.25 -8.07
CA HIS A 529 -20.83 -35.26 -6.60
C HIS A 529 -21.32 -33.92 -6.02
N THR A 530 -20.92 -32.77 -6.60
CA THR A 530 -21.52 -31.48 -6.23
C THR A 530 -23.02 -31.45 -6.51
N LYS A 531 -23.47 -32.15 -7.57
CA LYS A 531 -24.89 -32.33 -7.87
C LYS A 531 -25.62 -33.16 -6.80
N LEU A 532 -24.96 -34.18 -6.26
CA LEU A 532 -25.54 -35.14 -5.30
C LEU A 532 -25.53 -34.65 -3.85
N TYR A 533 -24.50 -33.91 -3.42
CA TYR A 533 -24.27 -33.65 -1.98
C TYR A 533 -24.41 -32.19 -1.55
N LEU A 534 -24.19 -31.20 -2.44
CA LEU A 534 -24.31 -29.78 -2.08
C LEU A 534 -25.73 -29.24 -2.30
N GLN A 535 -26.23 -28.47 -1.33
CA GLN A 535 -27.54 -27.81 -1.42
C GLN A 535 -27.65 -26.93 -2.68
N ASN A 536 -28.85 -26.85 -3.27
CA ASN A 536 -29.10 -26.12 -4.52
C ASN A 536 -28.80 -24.61 -4.44
N ASN A 537 -28.73 -24.03 -3.24
CA ASN A 537 -28.52 -22.60 -3.02
C ASN A 537 -27.04 -22.21 -2.83
N VAL A 538 -26.11 -23.16 -2.96
CA VAL A 538 -24.66 -22.89 -2.88
C VAL A 538 -24.15 -22.37 -4.23
N ARG A 539 -23.60 -21.16 -4.23
CA ARG A 539 -22.92 -20.56 -5.38
C ARG A 539 -21.54 -21.18 -5.56
N LEU A 540 -21.27 -21.73 -6.74
CA LEU A 540 -19.95 -22.25 -7.10
C LEU A 540 -19.16 -21.22 -7.90
N THR A 541 -17.90 -20.99 -7.51
CA THR A 541 -16.94 -20.14 -8.24
C THR A 541 -15.69 -20.94 -8.58
N VAL A 542 -15.30 -20.96 -9.85
CA VAL A 542 -14.11 -21.69 -10.34
C VAL A 542 -13.23 -20.75 -11.16
N HIS A 543 -11.92 -20.89 -11.04
CA HIS A 543 -10.95 -20.13 -11.83
C HIS A 543 -11.05 -20.50 -13.33
N TYR A 544 -11.03 -19.51 -14.22
CA TYR A 544 -11.21 -19.73 -15.66
C TYR A 544 -10.16 -20.68 -16.24
N GLU A 545 -8.90 -20.54 -15.83
CA GLU A 545 -7.81 -21.27 -16.45
C GLU A 545 -7.85 -22.76 -16.12
N SER A 546 -8.25 -23.09 -14.90
CA SER A 546 -8.61 -24.45 -14.53
C SER A 546 -9.70 -24.96 -15.46
N LEU A 547 -10.81 -24.24 -15.56
CA LEU A 547 -11.94 -24.66 -16.38
C LEU A 547 -11.60 -24.82 -17.88
N ARG A 548 -10.70 -23.99 -18.41
CA ARG A 548 -10.21 -24.07 -19.80
C ARG A 548 -9.41 -25.33 -20.06
N LEU A 549 -8.46 -25.66 -19.19
CA LEU A 549 -7.68 -26.90 -19.27
C LEU A 549 -8.60 -28.12 -19.16
N LEU A 550 -9.48 -28.08 -18.15
CA LEU A 550 -10.38 -29.16 -17.77
C LEU A 550 -11.45 -29.49 -18.83
N THR A 551 -11.88 -28.51 -19.62
CA THR A 551 -12.89 -28.70 -20.70
C THR A 551 -12.28 -28.91 -22.08
N ASP A 552 -10.95 -29.04 -22.17
CA ASP A 552 -10.18 -29.01 -23.42
C ASP A 552 -10.60 -27.84 -24.30
N ASN A 553 -10.39 -26.61 -23.82
CA ASN A 553 -10.85 -25.39 -24.47
C ASN A 553 -12.36 -25.41 -24.82
N PHE A 554 -13.18 -25.94 -23.92
CA PHE A 554 -14.64 -25.99 -24.07
C PHE A 554 -15.14 -26.88 -25.21
N GLN A 555 -14.46 -28.00 -25.50
CA GLN A 555 -14.84 -28.93 -26.58
C GLN A 555 -15.50 -30.22 -26.09
N ARG A 556 -15.43 -30.53 -24.79
CA ARG A 556 -15.96 -31.80 -24.20
C ARG A 556 -17.43 -31.73 -23.77
N ASP A 557 -18.34 -32.21 -24.62
CA ASP A 557 -19.81 -32.20 -24.42
C ASP A 557 -20.33 -32.77 -23.08
N ALA A 558 -19.70 -33.82 -22.55
CA ALA A 558 -20.10 -34.47 -21.29
C ALA A 558 -20.00 -33.51 -20.08
N THR A 559 -19.03 -32.60 -20.08
CA THR A 559 -18.84 -31.61 -19.02
C THR A 559 -19.80 -30.43 -19.13
N ARG A 560 -20.30 -30.13 -20.34
CA ARG A 560 -21.23 -29.03 -20.63
C ARG A 560 -22.53 -29.11 -19.82
N ILE A 561 -23.14 -30.29 -19.75
CA ILE A 561 -24.42 -30.51 -19.05
C ILE A 561 -24.29 -30.26 -17.54
N ASN A 562 -23.09 -30.45 -17.01
CA ASN A 562 -22.83 -30.40 -15.60
C ASN A 562 -22.42 -28.98 -15.11
N CYS A 563 -21.97 -28.09 -16.00
CA CYS A 563 -21.59 -26.72 -15.67
C CYS A 563 -22.78 -25.78 -15.36
N VAL A 564 -24.02 -26.26 -15.46
CA VAL A 564 -25.27 -25.47 -15.30
C VAL A 564 -25.43 -24.87 -13.88
N ARG A 565 -24.80 -25.45 -12.85
CA ARG A 565 -24.84 -24.93 -11.46
C ARG A 565 -23.79 -23.84 -11.16
N MET A 566 -22.89 -23.52 -12.10
CA MET A 566 -21.86 -22.50 -11.89
C MET A 566 -22.43 -21.10 -12.15
N GLU A 567 -22.40 -20.21 -11.15
CA GLU A 567 -22.92 -18.83 -11.29
C GLU A 567 -21.84 -17.82 -11.72
N TYR A 568 -20.57 -18.04 -11.37
CA TYR A 568 -19.49 -17.07 -11.61
C TYR A 568 -18.17 -17.77 -12.00
N THR A 569 -17.58 -17.37 -13.13
CA THR A 569 -16.22 -17.71 -13.54
C THR A 569 -15.37 -16.44 -13.53
N CYS A 570 -14.19 -16.46 -12.90
CA CYS A 570 -13.26 -15.32 -12.90
C CYS A 570 -12.29 -15.46 -14.07
N TYR A 571 -12.33 -14.49 -14.99
CA TYR A 571 -11.51 -14.41 -16.20
C TYR A 571 -10.55 -13.25 -16.11
N ASP A 572 -9.27 -13.50 -16.38
CA ASP A 572 -8.28 -12.44 -16.50
C ASP A 572 -8.22 -11.98 -17.97
N ASN A 573 -8.33 -10.66 -18.20
CA ASN A 573 -8.60 -10.02 -19.51
C ASN A 573 -7.47 -10.16 -20.56
N VAL A 574 -6.51 -11.05 -20.33
CA VAL A 574 -5.27 -11.16 -21.13
C VAL A 574 -5.47 -12.02 -22.41
N PHE A 575 -6.55 -12.79 -22.51
CA PHE A 575 -6.83 -13.65 -23.67
C PHE A 575 -8.19 -13.34 -24.33
N PRO A 576 -8.44 -13.82 -25.55
CA PRO A 576 -9.78 -13.86 -26.14
C PRO A 576 -10.54 -15.12 -25.68
N PHE A 577 -11.87 -15.00 -25.51
CA PHE A 577 -12.73 -16.12 -25.14
C PHE A 577 -12.75 -17.22 -26.22
N PRO A 578 -12.62 -18.51 -25.87
CA PRO A 578 -12.77 -19.64 -26.79
C PRO A 578 -14.15 -19.67 -27.43
N LYS A 579 -14.22 -20.17 -28.67
CA LYS A 579 -15.42 -20.16 -29.53
C LYS A 579 -16.67 -20.76 -28.87
N TYR A 580 -16.51 -21.79 -28.05
CA TYR A 580 -17.61 -22.54 -27.42
C TYR A 580 -17.87 -22.16 -25.95
N PHE A 581 -17.19 -21.14 -25.42
CA PHE A 581 -17.30 -20.74 -24.01
C PHE A 581 -18.74 -20.41 -23.58
N LYS A 582 -19.50 -19.72 -24.46
CA LYS A 582 -20.89 -19.34 -24.19
C LYS A 582 -21.85 -20.53 -24.13
N ASP A 583 -21.48 -21.66 -24.72
CA ASP A 583 -22.32 -22.86 -24.79
C ASP A 583 -22.32 -23.63 -23.45
N TYR A 584 -21.35 -23.35 -22.57
CA TYR A 584 -21.21 -23.97 -21.25
C TYR A 584 -21.88 -23.16 -20.13
N PHE A 585 -22.21 -21.88 -20.37
CA PHE A 585 -22.66 -20.94 -19.34
C PHE A 585 -23.89 -20.14 -19.79
N LEU A 586 -25.05 -20.79 -19.75
CA LEU A 586 -26.34 -20.22 -20.19
C LEU A 586 -26.90 -19.12 -19.27
N HIS A 587 -26.40 -19.00 -18.03
CA HIS A 587 -26.97 -18.12 -16.99
C HIS A 587 -25.96 -17.16 -16.33
N VAL A 588 -24.70 -17.15 -16.76
CA VAL A 588 -23.65 -16.33 -16.10
C VAL A 588 -23.77 -14.88 -16.53
N ARG A 589 -24.06 -13.98 -15.56
CA ARG A 589 -23.85 -12.54 -15.74
C ARG A 589 -22.35 -12.29 -15.74
N MET A 590 -21.78 -12.08 -16.92
CA MET A 590 -20.40 -11.57 -17.06
C MET A 590 -20.36 -10.17 -16.45
N LEU A 591 -19.94 -10.08 -15.19
CA LEU A 591 -19.57 -8.80 -14.59
C LEU A 591 -18.31 -8.34 -15.31
N GLY A 592 -18.49 -7.54 -16.36
CA GLY A 592 -17.41 -6.73 -16.88
C GLY A 592 -16.91 -5.87 -15.73
N LEU A 593 -15.75 -6.22 -15.19
CA LEU A 593 -14.95 -5.32 -14.38
C LEU A 593 -14.60 -4.15 -15.30
N ARG A 594 -15.31 -3.03 -15.11
CA ARG A 594 -14.98 -1.73 -15.69
C ARG A 594 -13.76 -1.15 -15.01
#